data_AF-A0A4W5LV31-F1
#
_entry.id   AF-A0A4W5LV31-F1
#
_cell.length_a   1.000
_cell.length_b   1.000
_cell.length_c   1.000
_cell.angle_alpha   90.00
_cell.angle_beta   90.00
_cell.angle_gamma   90.00
#
_symmetry.space_group_name_H-M   'P 1'
#
loop_
_entity.id
_entity.type
_entity.pdbx_description
1 polymer ?
#
loop_
_entity_poly.entity_id
_entity_poly.type
_entity_poly.pdbx_seq_one_letter_code
_entity_poly.pdbx_strand_id
1 'polypeptide(L)'
;MFYPFHFYCIYHLINMKSSLTLLCLVVWVNVDASSAQTAQGVPCDPPPKVENAIVEIPYKNKYIDGLKVNYECRKSFEIEGLKKITCENGSWTTPPPTCKPSCPDPPSIQNGDFTKELIEVEGVITEVSYQCSRQYTLSFT
;
A
#
# COMPACT_ATOMS: atom_id res chain seq x y z
N MET A 1 19.12 -19.07 44.94
CA MET A 1 20.10 -19.25 46.04
C MET A 1 20.91 -20.49 45.75
N PHE A 2 22.16 -20.32 45.32
CA PHE A 2 23.40 -21.08 45.58
C PHE A 2 24.45 -20.53 44.58
N TYR A 3 25.67 -20.31 45.07
CA TYR A 3 26.52 -19.15 44.80
C TYR A 3 27.54 -19.29 43.62
N PRO A 4 28.08 -18.17 43.09
CA PRO A 4 28.98 -18.07 41.92
C PRO A 4 30.49 -18.24 42.22
N PHE A 5 30.87 -18.84 43.35
CA PHE A 5 32.29 -18.90 43.78
C PHE A 5 33.14 -20.00 43.12
N HIS A 6 32.57 -20.91 42.33
CA HIS A 6 33.30 -22.06 41.78
C HIS A 6 33.95 -21.83 40.40
N PHE A 7 33.70 -20.68 39.75
CA PHE A 7 34.22 -20.39 38.40
C PHE A 7 35.57 -19.64 38.41
N TYR A 8 35.96 -19.00 39.52
CA TYR A 8 37.17 -18.19 39.60
C TYR A 8 38.46 -19.04 39.62
N CYS A 9 38.40 -20.29 40.12
CA CYS A 9 39.53 -21.21 40.13
C CYS A 9 39.86 -21.80 38.74
N ILE A 10 38.87 -21.86 37.83
CA ILE A 10 39.09 -22.39 36.48
C ILE A 10 39.81 -21.34 35.61
N TYR A 11 39.54 -20.05 35.81
CA TYR A 11 40.21 -18.95 35.11
C TYR A 11 41.71 -18.83 35.45
N HIS A 12 42.12 -19.14 36.69
CA HIS A 12 43.53 -19.03 37.09
C HIS A 12 44.43 -20.17 36.58
N LEU A 13 43.86 -21.30 36.14
CA LEU A 13 44.62 -22.47 35.68
C LEU A 13 44.71 -22.62 34.16
N ILE A 14 44.02 -21.77 33.38
CA ILE A 14 44.03 -21.86 31.90
C ILE A 14 44.95 -20.79 31.27
N ASN A 15 45.70 -20.00 32.05
CA ASN A 15 46.53 -18.91 31.52
C ASN A 15 48.05 -19.19 31.56
N MET A 16 48.49 -20.21 30.83
CA MET A 16 49.91 -20.38 30.45
C MET A 16 50.06 -21.17 29.14
N LYS A 17 49.95 -20.47 28.00
CA LYS A 17 50.88 -20.57 26.85
C LYS A 17 50.38 -19.72 25.67
N SER A 18 51.16 -18.66 25.41
CA SER A 18 51.19 -17.86 24.19
C SER A 18 51.35 -18.70 22.92
N SER A 19 50.46 -18.52 21.93
CA SER A 19 50.80 -18.54 20.49
C SER A 19 49.59 -18.11 19.65
N LEU A 20 49.81 -17.22 18.68
CA LEU A 20 48.86 -16.59 17.78
C LEU A 20 47.92 -17.57 17.06
N THR A 21 46.59 -17.29 17.05
CA THR A 21 45.71 -17.45 15.87
C THR A 21 44.34 -16.78 16.09
N LEU A 22 44.11 -15.76 15.27
CA LEU A 22 42.88 -15.17 14.75
C LEU A 22 41.52 -15.91 14.93
N LEU A 23 40.47 -15.07 15.09
CA LEU A 23 39.06 -15.22 14.66
C LEU A 23 38.03 -15.73 15.68
N CYS A 24 37.13 -14.81 16.06
CA CYS A 24 35.70 -14.95 16.43
C CYS A 24 35.34 -13.70 17.27
N LEU A 25 35.25 -12.48 16.72
CA LEU A 25 34.08 -11.98 15.96
C LEU A 25 32.71 -12.51 16.39
N VAL A 26 32.54 -12.91 17.65
CA VAL A 26 31.21 -13.02 18.25
C VAL A 26 31.27 -12.34 19.61
N VAL A 27 31.38 -11.01 19.57
CA VAL A 27 30.63 -10.25 20.57
C VAL A 27 29.20 -10.68 20.30
N TRP A 28 28.70 -11.61 21.11
CA TRP A 28 27.28 -11.77 21.33
C TRP A 28 26.83 -10.46 22.00
N VAL A 29 26.77 -9.38 21.21
CA VAL A 29 25.56 -8.59 21.24
C VAL A 29 24.53 -9.61 20.80
N ASN A 30 24.01 -10.31 21.79
CA ASN A 30 22.65 -10.75 21.76
C ASN A 30 21.92 -9.54 21.20
N VAL A 31 21.51 -9.62 19.94
CA VAL A 31 20.38 -8.81 19.52
C VAL A 31 19.26 -9.43 20.32
N ASP A 32 19.19 -9.01 21.59
CA ASP A 32 18.03 -9.23 22.42
C ASP A 32 16.87 -8.81 21.51
N ALA A 33 15.79 -9.60 21.51
CA ALA A 33 14.54 -9.26 20.83
C ALA A 33 13.97 -7.86 21.24
N SER A 34 14.70 -7.13 22.10
CA SER A 34 14.60 -5.72 22.44
C SER A 34 14.80 -4.73 21.27
N SER A 35 15.50 -5.08 20.17
CA SER A 35 15.63 -4.17 19.00
C SER A 35 14.60 -4.40 17.90
N ALA A 36 13.60 -5.25 18.13
CA ALA A 36 12.37 -5.14 17.36
C ALA A 36 11.76 -3.78 17.70
N GLN A 37 11.84 -2.82 16.77
CA GLN A 37 11.11 -1.57 16.86
C GLN A 37 9.63 -1.92 17.09
N THR A 38 9.20 -1.86 18.34
CA THR A 38 7.80 -1.96 18.70
C THR A 38 7.13 -0.81 17.99
N ALA A 39 6.10 -1.09 17.20
CA ALA A 39 5.31 -0.03 16.57
C ALA A 39 4.74 0.86 17.69
N GLN A 40 5.36 2.01 17.93
CA GLN A 40 5.08 2.91 19.06
C GLN A 40 3.80 3.74 18.87
N GLY A 41 2.91 3.34 17.97
CA GLY A 41 1.68 4.06 17.66
C GLY A 41 0.43 3.22 17.88
N VAL A 42 -0.70 3.92 18.03
CA VAL A 42 -2.01 3.29 18.20
C VAL A 42 -2.40 2.59 16.89
N PRO A 43 -2.68 1.28 16.90
CA PRO A 43 -3.03 0.57 15.68
C PRO A 43 -4.41 0.98 15.17
N CYS A 44 -4.56 1.11 13.85
CA CYS A 44 -5.84 1.41 13.22
C CYS A 44 -6.72 0.18 13.08
N ASP A 45 -8.03 0.40 13.07
CA ASP A 45 -9.03 -0.55 12.58
C ASP A 45 -8.89 -0.79 11.06
N PRO A 46 -9.66 -1.71 10.45
CA PRO A 46 -9.62 -1.90 9.01
C PRO A 46 -9.86 -0.59 8.23
N PRO A 47 -9.16 -0.40 7.10
CA PRO A 47 -9.29 0.81 6.29
C PRO A 47 -10.74 1.00 5.79
N PRO A 48 -11.17 2.24 5.56
CA PRO A 48 -12.52 2.53 5.06
C PRO A 48 -12.85 1.75 3.79
N LYS A 49 -14.05 1.17 3.72
CA LYS A 49 -14.51 0.53 2.48
C LYS A 49 -14.85 1.62 1.45
N VAL A 50 -14.20 1.54 0.29
CA VAL A 50 -14.51 2.39 -0.87
C VAL A 50 -15.20 1.52 -1.92
N GLU A 51 -16.37 1.98 -2.39
CA GLU A 51 -17.14 1.25 -3.39
C GLU A 51 -16.37 1.18 -4.72
N ASN A 52 -16.43 0.04 -5.40
CA ASN A 52 -15.64 -0.23 -6.60
C ASN A 52 -14.11 -0.12 -6.44
N ALA A 53 -13.58 -0.14 -5.22
CA ALA A 53 -12.14 -0.21 -4.95
C ALA A 53 -11.71 -1.57 -4.39
N ILE A 54 -10.43 -1.87 -4.58
CA ILE A 54 -9.70 -2.99 -4.00
C ILE A 54 -8.47 -2.43 -3.26
N VAL A 55 -8.10 -3.08 -2.15
CA VAL A 55 -6.90 -2.76 -1.37
C VAL A 55 -6.04 -4.02 -1.35
N GLU A 56 -4.83 -3.95 -1.89
CA GLU A 56 -3.92 -5.09 -2.02
C GLU A 56 -3.17 -5.39 -0.70
N ILE A 57 -3.91 -5.62 0.39
CA ILE A 57 -3.34 -6.03 1.68
C ILE A 57 -4.12 -7.19 2.28
N PRO A 58 -3.46 -8.09 3.03
CA PRO A 58 -4.17 -9.10 3.81
C PRO A 58 -5.12 -8.43 4.80
N TYR A 59 -6.35 -8.95 4.88
CA TYR A 59 -7.31 -8.53 5.88
C TYR A 59 -6.78 -8.84 7.28
N LYS A 60 -6.77 -7.82 8.15
CA LYS A 60 -6.44 -7.93 9.58
C LYS A 60 -7.42 -7.10 10.38
N ASN A 61 -7.68 -7.51 11.61
CA ASN A 61 -8.51 -6.72 12.52
C ASN A 61 -7.83 -5.44 12.99
N LYS A 62 -6.49 -5.37 12.90
CA LYS A 62 -5.67 -4.21 13.28
C LYS A 62 -4.48 -4.03 12.35
N TYR A 63 -4.14 -2.78 12.08
CA TYR A 63 -3.02 -2.35 11.25
C TYR A 63 -2.06 -1.48 12.04
N ILE A 64 -0.75 -1.65 11.82
CA ILE A 64 0.27 -0.89 12.55
C ILE A 64 0.21 0.59 12.20
N ASP A 65 0.50 1.44 13.17
CA ASP A 65 0.69 2.88 12.95
C ASP A 65 1.82 3.13 11.92
N GLY A 66 1.64 4.14 11.09
CA GLY A 66 2.50 4.47 9.95
C GLY A 66 2.28 3.58 8.71
N LEU A 67 1.44 2.54 8.78
CA LEU A 67 1.15 1.70 7.61
C LEU A 67 0.47 2.51 6.51
N LYS A 68 0.95 2.35 5.28
CA LYS A 68 0.37 2.97 4.09
C LYS A 68 -0.33 1.92 3.26
N VAL A 69 -1.56 2.21 2.86
CA VAL A 69 -2.35 1.34 1.97
C VAL A 69 -2.74 2.11 0.72
N ASN A 70 -2.69 1.43 -0.42
CA ASN A 70 -3.13 1.96 -1.69
C ASN A 70 -4.51 1.38 -2.04
N TYR A 71 -5.42 2.25 -2.45
CA TYR A 71 -6.63 1.87 -3.14
C TYR A 71 -6.39 1.82 -4.63
N GLU A 72 -6.99 0.82 -5.26
CA GLU A 72 -7.07 0.69 -6.71
C GLU A 72 -8.54 0.50 -7.10
N CYS A 73 -8.98 1.20 -8.14
CA CYS A 73 -10.34 1.06 -8.63
C CYS A 73 -10.47 -0.19 -9.51
N ARG A 74 -11.63 -0.83 -9.45
CA ARG A 74 -11.97 -1.95 -10.34
C ARG A 74 -11.96 -1.47 -11.79
N LYS A 75 -11.89 -2.43 -12.72
CA LYS A 75 -11.99 -2.16 -14.16
C LYS A 75 -13.23 -1.31 -14.47
N SER A 76 -13.08 -0.33 -15.37
CA SER A 76 -14.11 0.65 -15.74
C SER A 76 -14.44 1.69 -14.66
N PHE A 77 -13.59 1.84 -13.65
CA PHE A 77 -13.64 2.93 -12.69
C PHE A 77 -12.30 3.66 -12.63
N GLU A 78 -12.37 4.97 -12.43
CA GLU A 78 -11.22 5.86 -12.29
C GLU A 78 -11.19 6.44 -10.88
N ILE A 79 -9.97 6.58 -10.35
CA ILE A 79 -9.75 7.04 -8.98
C ILE A 79 -9.76 8.57 -8.92
N GLU A 80 -10.52 9.10 -7.97
CA GLU A 80 -10.59 10.53 -7.68
C GLU A 80 -10.11 10.77 -6.24
N GLY A 81 -9.16 11.69 -6.08
CA GLY A 81 -8.53 11.98 -4.79
C GLY A 81 -7.23 11.21 -4.53
N LEU A 82 -6.84 11.12 -3.25
CA LEU A 82 -5.57 10.50 -2.85
C LEU A 82 -5.70 8.97 -2.80
N LYS A 83 -5.03 8.28 -3.73
CA LYS A 83 -5.01 6.81 -3.78
C LYS A 83 -4.40 6.13 -2.55
N LYS A 84 -3.62 6.86 -1.76
CA LYS A 84 -2.84 6.33 -0.64
C LYS A 84 -3.30 6.98 0.65
N ILE A 85 -3.62 6.16 1.64
CA ILE A 85 -3.91 6.59 3.01
C ILE A 85 -2.89 5.99 3.97
N THR A 86 -2.65 6.69 5.08
CA THR A 86 -1.73 6.26 6.14
C THR A 86 -2.52 6.03 7.43
N CYS A 87 -2.16 5.00 8.19
CA CYS A 87 -2.62 4.84 9.56
C CYS A 87 -1.81 5.78 10.46
N GLU A 88 -2.45 6.76 11.09
CA GLU A 88 -1.82 7.76 11.95
C GLU A 88 -2.60 7.88 13.26
N ASN A 89 -1.94 7.57 14.37
CA ASN A 89 -2.48 7.66 15.73
C ASN A 89 -3.84 6.95 15.89
N GLY A 90 -3.98 5.76 15.29
CA GLY A 90 -5.18 4.93 15.38
C GLY A 90 -6.30 5.29 14.40
N SER A 91 -6.09 6.28 13.53
CA SER A 91 -7.04 6.66 12.48
C SER A 91 -6.40 6.67 11.10
N TRP A 92 -7.16 6.32 10.08
CA TRP A 92 -6.70 6.47 8.69
C TRP A 92 -6.80 7.92 8.22
N THR A 93 -5.82 8.39 7.46
CA THR A 93 -5.86 9.73 6.85
C THR A 93 -7.08 9.90 5.95
N THR A 94 -7.79 11.01 6.12
CA THR A 94 -9.02 11.34 5.38
C THR A 94 -8.83 12.49 4.39
N PRO A 95 -9.68 12.62 3.36
CA PRO A 95 -10.73 11.68 2.96
C PRO A 95 -10.16 10.47 2.19
N PRO A 96 -10.82 9.30 2.26
CA PRO A 96 -10.49 8.19 1.35
C PRO A 96 -10.82 8.57 -0.11
N PRO A 97 -10.20 7.90 -1.09
CA PRO A 97 -10.50 8.16 -2.50
C PRO A 97 -11.90 7.67 -2.89
N THR A 98 -12.40 8.16 -4.01
CA THR A 98 -13.64 7.70 -4.65
C THR A 98 -13.32 7.04 -5.99
N CYS A 99 -14.09 6.01 -6.36
CA CYS A 99 -13.99 5.37 -7.67
C CYS A 99 -15.22 5.75 -8.49
N LYS A 100 -15.03 6.55 -9.54
CA LYS A 100 -16.11 6.98 -10.45
C LYS A 100 -16.13 6.10 -11.70
N PRO A 101 -17.31 5.77 -12.25
CA PRO A 101 -17.38 5.08 -13.53
C PRO A 101 -16.60 5.85 -14.59
N SER A 102 -15.74 5.15 -15.31
CA SER A 102 -14.98 5.70 -16.43
C SER A 102 -15.36 4.92 -17.67
N CYS A 103 -15.99 5.61 -18.61
CA CYS A 103 -16.31 5.06 -19.92
C CYS A 103 -15.08 5.22 -20.82
N PRO A 104 -14.69 4.20 -21.60
CA PRO A 104 -13.69 4.37 -22.64
C PRO A 104 -14.08 5.54 -23.55
N ASP A 105 -13.07 6.25 -24.04
CA ASP A 105 -13.31 7.26 -25.06
C ASP A 105 -13.95 6.59 -26.30
N PRO A 106 -15.04 7.16 -26.84
CA PRO A 106 -15.62 6.66 -28.06
C PRO A 106 -14.59 6.74 -29.20
N PRO A 107 -14.56 5.76 -30.10
CA PRO A 107 -13.59 5.73 -31.18
C PRO A 107 -13.76 6.95 -32.09
N SER A 108 -12.64 7.55 -32.50
CA SER A 108 -12.63 8.57 -33.54
C SER A 108 -13.13 7.99 -34.86
N ILE A 109 -13.94 8.77 -35.58
CA ILE A 109 -14.42 8.42 -36.92
C ILE A 109 -13.65 9.20 -37.99
N GLN A 110 -13.46 8.61 -39.18
CA GLN A 110 -12.88 9.34 -40.31
C GLN A 110 -13.90 10.36 -40.83
N ASN A 111 -13.43 11.57 -41.17
CA ASN A 111 -14.26 12.64 -41.73
C ASN A 111 -15.50 12.97 -40.89
N GLY A 112 -15.35 12.95 -39.57
CA GLY A 112 -16.38 13.35 -38.61
C GLY A 112 -15.78 13.60 -37.24
N ASP A 113 -16.63 13.97 -36.31
CA ASP A 113 -16.30 14.23 -34.91
C ASP A 113 -17.38 13.62 -34.01
N PHE A 114 -17.15 13.61 -32.70
CA PHE A 114 -18.17 13.23 -31.72
C PHE A 114 -18.26 14.25 -30.58
N THR A 115 -19.45 14.42 -30.04
CA THR A 115 -19.68 15.14 -28.79
C THR A 115 -20.07 14.16 -27.69
N LYS A 116 -19.60 14.43 -26.47
CA LYS A 116 -19.99 13.69 -25.27
C LYS A 116 -20.91 14.56 -24.44
N GLU A 117 -22.09 14.05 -24.12
CA GLU A 117 -22.99 14.72 -23.19
C GLU A 117 -22.91 14.04 -21.81
N LEU A 118 -22.55 14.83 -20.80
CA LEU A 118 -22.55 14.40 -19.41
C LEU A 118 -23.98 14.53 -18.89
N ILE A 119 -24.78 13.48 -19.01
CA ILE A 119 -26.07 13.45 -18.31
C ILE A 119 -25.78 13.03 -16.87
N GLU A 120 -26.28 13.79 -15.89
CA GLU A 120 -26.12 13.55 -14.45
C GLU A 120 -26.87 12.30 -13.95
N VAL A 121 -27.00 11.26 -14.76
CA VAL A 121 -27.40 9.94 -14.28
C VAL A 121 -26.14 9.28 -13.72
N GLU A 122 -25.91 9.50 -12.42
CA GLU A 122 -24.85 8.84 -11.64
C GLU A 122 -23.39 9.10 -12.12
N GLY A 123 -23.14 10.22 -12.80
CA GLY A 123 -21.78 10.63 -13.20
C GLY A 123 -21.18 9.80 -14.34
N VAL A 124 -22.03 9.12 -15.12
CA VAL A 124 -21.64 8.35 -16.30
C VAL A 124 -21.95 9.17 -17.56
N ILE A 125 -21.05 9.20 -18.54
CA ILE A 125 -21.40 9.65 -19.90
C ILE A 125 -22.44 8.66 -20.44
N THR A 126 -23.66 9.12 -20.66
CA THR A 126 -24.77 8.25 -21.10
C THR A 126 -25.10 8.43 -22.58
N GLU A 127 -24.63 9.50 -23.23
CA GLU A 127 -24.85 9.73 -24.66
C GLU A 127 -23.60 10.27 -25.39
N VAL A 128 -23.30 9.64 -26.53
CA VAL A 128 -22.26 10.06 -27.48
C VAL A 128 -22.95 10.32 -28.82
N SER A 129 -22.78 11.52 -29.36
CA SER A 129 -23.35 11.89 -30.66
C SER A 129 -22.24 12.02 -31.70
N TYR A 130 -22.38 11.32 -32.83
CA TYR A 130 -21.44 11.38 -33.93
C TYR A 130 -21.92 12.34 -35.01
N GLN A 131 -21.02 13.19 -35.51
CA GLN A 131 -21.29 14.16 -36.56
C GLN A 131 -20.35 13.99 -37.74
N CYS A 132 -20.89 13.81 -38.94
CA CYS A 132 -20.10 13.75 -40.16
C CYS A 132 -19.74 15.16 -40.68
N SER A 133 -18.56 15.26 -41.30
CA SER A 133 -18.17 16.41 -42.12
C SER A 133 -19.07 16.51 -43.36
N ARG A 134 -19.14 17.71 -43.95
CA ARG A 134 -19.92 17.94 -45.17
C ARG A 134 -19.50 16.96 -46.27
N GLN A 135 -20.49 16.43 -47.00
CA GLN A 135 -20.33 15.42 -48.07
C GLN A 135 -20.06 13.97 -47.59
N TYR A 136 -20.02 13.72 -46.29
CA TYR A 136 -19.89 12.37 -45.74
C TYR A 136 -21.19 11.91 -45.09
N THR A 137 -21.38 10.59 -44.99
CA THR A 137 -22.54 9.96 -44.36
C THR A 137 -22.07 8.77 -43.54
N LEU A 138 -22.74 8.53 -42.40
CA LEU A 138 -22.48 7.34 -41.59
C LEU A 138 -22.82 6.09 -42.41
N SER A 139 -21.88 5.16 -42.48
CA SER A 139 -22.10 3.84 -43.05
C SER A 139 -21.75 2.80 -42.00
N PHE A 140 -22.61 1.79 -41.86
CA PHE A 140 -22.38 0.63 -41.00
C PHE A 140 -21.97 -0.51 -41.93
N THR A 141 -20.82 -1.14 -41.66
CA THR A 141 -20.34 -2.33 -42.38
C THR A 141 -20.47 -3.54 -41.48
#